data_AF-A0A0M2S150-F1
#
_entry.id   AF-A0A0M2S150-F1
#
_cell.length_a   1.000
_cell.length_b   1.000
_cell.length_c   1.000
_cell.angle_alpha   90.00
_cell.angle_beta   90.00
_cell.angle_gamma   90.00
#
_symmetry.space_group_name_H-M   'P 1'
#
loop_
_entity.id
_entity.type
_entity.pdbx_description
1 polymer ?
#
loop_
_entity_poly.entity_id
_entity_poly.type
_entity_poly.pdbx_seq_one_letter_code
_entity_poly.pdbx_strand_id
1 'polypeptide(L)'
;MEVNDYYRRSRRITDQLAPRISPNHRPFVLSAAGAGAWDLAITELVGALSEEDVVITTAEKDALRELMEYLREPLTYLEQIRTSD
;
A
#
# COMPACT_ATOMS: atom_id res chain seq x y z
N MET A 1 -0.01 -0.43 -16.48
CA MET A 1 1.25 -0.83 -15.84
C MET A 1 1.65 -2.21 -16.35
N GLU A 2 2.92 -2.46 -16.65
CA GLU A 2 3.40 -3.82 -16.95
C GLU A 2 3.51 -4.65 -15.66
N VAL A 3 3.41 -5.98 -15.75
CA VAL A 3 3.48 -6.89 -14.58
C VAL A 3 4.80 -6.74 -13.81
N ASN A 4 5.91 -6.56 -14.50
CA ASN A 4 7.22 -6.36 -13.85
C ASN A 4 7.28 -5.03 -13.09
N ASP A 5 6.68 -3.98 -13.65
CA ASP A 5 6.57 -2.68 -12.99
C ASP A 5 5.67 -2.77 -11.75
N TYR A 6 4.57 -3.52 -11.84
CA TYR A 6 3.69 -3.79 -10.71
C TYR A 6 4.44 -4.44 -9.55
N TYR A 7 5.21 -5.51 -9.79
CA TYR A 7 6.00 -6.14 -8.73
C TYR A 7 7.06 -5.21 -8.14
N ARG A 8 7.76 -4.46 -9.00
CA ARG A 8 8.80 -3.53 -8.56
C ARG A 8 8.22 -2.39 -7.71
N ARG A 9 7.11 -1.79 -8.14
CA ARG A 9 6.42 -0.71 -7.41
C ARG A 9 5.81 -1.23 -6.11
N SER A 10 5.16 -2.39 -6.13
CA SER A 10 4.56 -3.01 -4.94
C SER A 10 5.60 -3.27 -3.86
N ARG A 11 6.76 -3.84 -4.23
CA ARG A 11 7.86 -4.02 -3.30
C ARG A 11 8.36 -2.70 -2.73
N ARG A 12 8.64 -1.72 -3.59
CA ARG A 12 9.18 -0.42 -3.17
C ARG A 12 8.23 0.30 -2.19
N ILE A 13 6.94 0.38 -2.51
CA ILE A 13 5.98 1.11 -1.67
C ILE A 13 5.77 0.39 -0.34
N THR A 14 5.75 -0.95 -0.35
CA THR A 14 5.64 -1.77 0.86
C THR A 14 6.85 -1.56 1.76
N ASP A 15 8.07 -1.62 1.23
CA ASP A 15 9.30 -1.37 1.99
C ASP A 15 9.33 0.04 2.60
N GLN A 16 8.75 1.04 1.92
CA GLN A 16 8.69 2.43 2.39
C GLN A 16 7.63 2.67 3.47
N LEU A 17 6.45 2.05 3.35
CA LEU A 17 5.28 2.38 4.17
C LEU A 17 5.00 1.36 5.28
N ALA A 18 5.37 0.08 5.12
CA ALA A 18 5.17 -0.94 6.15
C ALA A 18 5.82 -0.60 7.51
N PRO A 19 6.97 0.08 7.59
CA PRO A 19 7.52 0.54 8.87
C PRO A 19 6.68 1.60 9.59
N ARG A 20 5.75 2.27 8.90
CA ARG A 20 4.91 3.35 9.43
C ARG A 20 3.60 2.87 10.05
N ILE A 21 3.11 1.69 9.66
CA ILE A 21 1.93 1.06 10.24
C ILE A 21 2.28 0.25 11.49
N SER A 22 1.31 0.05 12.38
CA SER A 22 1.50 -0.60 13.67
C SER A 22 1.85 -2.10 13.54
N PRO A 23 2.39 -2.70 14.62
CA PRO A 23 2.64 -4.14 14.67
C PRO A 23 1.39 -5.02 14.52
N ASN A 24 0.17 -4.47 14.57
CA ASN A 24 -1.06 -5.24 14.40
C ASN A 24 -1.27 -5.65 12.92
N HIS A 25 -0.92 -4.77 11.98
CA HIS A 25 -1.08 -5.02 10.54
C HIS A 25 0.24 -5.42 9.86
N ARG A 26 1.36 -4.86 10.32
CA ARG A 26 2.69 -5.04 9.69
C ARG A 26 3.08 -6.49 9.43
N PRO A 27 2.91 -7.45 10.36
CA PRO A 27 3.29 -8.84 10.12
C PRO A 27 2.54 -9.48 8.95
N PHE A 28 1.27 -9.13 8.77
CA PHE A 28 0.46 -9.66 7.68
C PHE A 28 0.91 -9.09 6.34
N VAL A 29 1.07 -7.76 6.25
CA VAL A 29 1.57 -7.09 5.03
C VAL A 29 2.91 -7.68 4.60
N LEU A 30 3.86 -7.85 5.52
CA LEU A 30 5.18 -8.40 5.20
C LEU A 30 5.12 -9.89 4.83
N SER A 31 4.25 -10.67 5.46
CA SER A 31 4.07 -12.09 5.13
C SER A 31 3.47 -12.28 3.74
N ALA A 32 2.43 -11.51 3.41
CA ALA A 32 1.81 -11.50 2.08
C ALA A 32 2.82 -11.07 1.00
N ALA A 33 3.57 -10.00 1.24
CA ALA A 33 4.63 -9.53 0.35
C ALA A 33 5.72 -10.59 0.15
N GLY A 34 6.16 -11.25 1.23
CA GLY A 34 7.16 -12.32 1.18
C GLY A 34 6.70 -13.57 0.43
N ALA A 35 5.39 -13.85 0.44
CA ALA A 35 4.77 -14.92 -0.35
C ALA A 35 4.52 -14.52 -1.82
N GLY A 36 4.77 -13.27 -2.20
CA GLY A 36 4.46 -12.73 -3.53
C GLY A 36 2.97 -12.44 -3.76
N ALA A 37 2.15 -12.50 -2.70
CA ALA A 37 0.74 -12.11 -2.72
C ALA A 37 0.63 -10.58 -2.61
N TRP A 38 1.10 -9.89 -3.66
CA TRP A 38 1.21 -8.43 -3.69
C TRP A 38 -0.15 -7.73 -3.74
N ASP A 39 -1.15 -8.36 -4.34
CA ASP A 39 -2.54 -7.91 -4.31
C ASP A 39 -3.02 -7.77 -2.86
N LEU A 40 -2.84 -8.83 -2.07
CA LEU A 40 -3.19 -8.86 -0.67
C LEU A 40 -2.36 -7.89 0.17
N ALA A 41 -1.05 -7.84 -0.08
CA ALA A 41 -0.13 -6.96 0.67
C ALA A 41 -0.45 -5.48 0.47
N ILE A 42 -0.76 -5.05 -0.76
CA ILE A 42 -1.07 -3.66 -1.08
C ILE A 42 -2.44 -3.27 -0.53
N THR A 43 -3.46 -4.11 -0.68
CA THR A 43 -4.80 -3.82 -0.16
C THR A 43 -4.79 -3.71 1.37
N GLU A 44 -4.09 -4.62 2.07
CA GLU A 44 -3.93 -4.53 3.52
C GLU A 44 -3.15 -3.27 3.94
N LEU A 45 -2.07 -2.95 3.23
CA LEU A 45 -1.27 -1.76 3.52
C LEU A 45 -2.12 -0.48 3.42
N VAL A 46 -2.94 -0.35 2.38
CA VAL A 46 -3.86 0.79 2.21
C VAL A 46 -4.89 0.83 3.33
N GLY A 47 -5.46 -0.31 3.69
CA GLY A 47 -6.40 -0.42 4.82
C GLY A 47 -5.77 0.05 6.12
N ALA A 48 -4.59 -0.47 6.47
CA ALA A 48 -3.86 -0.13 7.69
C ALA A 48 -3.47 1.36 7.75
N LEU A 49 -3.00 1.94 6.63
CA LEU A 49 -2.68 3.37 6.57
C LEU A 49 -3.92 4.24 6.82
N SER A 50 -5.08 3.83 6.30
CA SER A 50 -6.35 4.52 6.50
C SER A 50 -6.89 4.36 7.92
N GLU A 51 -6.86 3.15 8.47
CA GLU A 51 -7.35 2.83 9.81
C GLU A 51 -6.55 3.54 10.91
N GLU A 52 -5.23 3.63 10.72
CA GLU A 52 -4.32 4.22 11.70
C GLU A 52 -4.08 5.73 11.50
N ASP A 53 -4.79 6.38 10.57
CA ASP A 53 -4.60 7.80 10.17
C ASP A 53 -3.12 8.15 9.87
N VAL A 54 -2.41 7.24 9.20
CA VAL A 54 -0.99 7.45 8.85
C VAL A 54 -0.89 8.46 7.72
N VAL A 55 -0.27 9.60 8.01
CA VAL A 55 0.00 10.63 7.01
C VAL A 55 1.13 10.19 6.08
N ILE A 56 0.87 10.24 4.77
CA ILE A 56 1.84 9.92 3.72
C ILE A 56 2.03 11.12 2.78
N THR A 57 3.03 11.11 1.92
CA THR A 57 3.18 12.15 0.89
C THR A 57 2.16 11.99 -0.24
N THR A 58 1.87 13.06 -0.99
CA THR A 58 1.01 12.95 -2.19
C THR A 58 1.60 11.97 -3.20
N ALA A 59 2.93 11.95 -3.36
CA ALA A 59 3.61 11.00 -4.24
C ALA A 59 3.43 9.52 -3.79
N GLU A 60 3.46 9.24 -2.49
CA GLU A 60 3.18 7.90 -1.95
C GLU A 60 1.71 7.51 -2.17
N LYS A 61 0.77 8.45 -1.98
CA LYS A 61 -0.66 8.23 -2.24
C LYS A 61 -0.94 7.97 -3.72
N ASP A 62 -0.29 8.70 -4.62
CA ASP A 62 -0.41 8.51 -6.06
C ASP A 62 0.17 7.17 -6.50
N ALA A 63 1.31 6.75 -5.95
CA ALA A 63 1.89 5.43 -6.21
C ALA A 63 0.96 4.29 -5.76
N LEU A 64 0.32 4.42 -4.59
CA LEU A 64 -0.69 3.48 -4.13
C LEU A 64 -1.94 3.51 -5.04
N ARG A 65 -2.37 4.67 -5.54
CA ARG A 65 -3.49 4.79 -6.47
C ARG A 65 -3.24 3.97 -7.74
N GLU A 66 -2.08 4.12 -8.36
CA GLU A 66 -1.74 3.38 -9.58
C GLU A 66 -1.77 1.86 -9.37
N LEU A 67 -1.32 1.38 -8.19
CA LEU A 67 -1.34 -0.04 -7.84
C LEU A 67 -2.76 -0.55 -7.61
N MET A 68 -3.58 0.21 -6.87
CA MET A 68 -4.98 -0.13 -6.60
C MET A 68 -5.82 -0.15 -7.89
N GLU A 69 -5.63 0.82 -8.78
CA GLU A 69 -6.28 0.86 -10.10
C GLU A 69 -5.89 -0.34 -10.97
N TYR A 70 -4.60 -0.71 -10.96
CA TYR A 70 -4.12 -1.90 -11.67
C TYR A 70 -4.78 -3.19 -11.14
N LEU A 71 -4.92 -3.30 -9.82
CA LEU A 71 -5.59 -4.42 -9.14
C LEU A 71 -7.11 -4.39 -9.29
N ARG A 72 -7.68 -3.27 -9.78
CA ARG A 72 -9.13 -3.01 -9.83
C ARG A 72 -9.79 -3.02 -8.45
N GLU A 73 -9.03 -2.66 -7.43
CA GLU A 73 -9.50 -2.56 -6.06
C GLU A 73 -10.14 -1.18 -5.81
N PRO A 74 -11.16 -1.08 -4.93
CA PRO A 74 -11.79 0.19 -4.61
C PRO A 74 -10.82 1.19 -3.97
N LEU A 75 -10.93 2.47 -4.33
CA LEU A 75 -10.08 3.54 -3.79
C LEU A 75 -10.58 4.14 -2.47
N THR A 76 -11.69 3.64 -1.92
CA THR A 76 -12.39 4.25 -0.78
C THR A 76 -11.49 4.51 0.43
N TYR A 77 -10.68 3.54 0.83
CA TYR A 77 -9.73 3.71 1.94
C TYR A 77 -8.54 4.60 1.56
N LEU A 78 -8.04 4.47 0.33
CA LEU A 78 -6.96 5.32 -0.17
C LEU A 78 -7.36 6.80 -0.14
N GLU A 79 -8.59 7.14 -0.54
CA GLU A 79 -9.10 8.51 -0.56
C GLU A 79 -9.11 9.15 0.83
N GLN A 80 -9.37 8.38 1.88
CA GLN A 80 -9.42 8.82 3.27
C GLN A 80 -8.02 9.12 3.86
N ILE A 81 -6.96 8.51 3.33
CA ILE A 81 -5.60 8.73 3.83
C ILE A 81 -5.19 10.19 3.64
N ARG A 82 -4.79 10.84 4.73
CA ARG A 82 -4.31 12.22 4.71
C ARG A 82 -2.93 12.31 4.08
N THR A 83 -2.69 13.39 3.34
CA THR A 83 -1.37 13.67 2.77
C THR A 83 -0.65 14.80 3.51
N SER A 84 0.66 14.70 3.61
CA SER A 84 1.56 15.78 3.99
C SER A 84 2.34 16.23 2.76
N ASP A 85 2.04 17.43 2.29
CA ASP A 85 2.89 18.23 1.41
C ASP A 85 2.78 19.71 1.84
#